data_AF-A0A9D7CJN6-F1
#
_entry.id   AF-A0A9D7CJN6-F1
#
_cell.length_a   1.000
_cell.length_b   1.000
_cell.length_c   1.000
_cell.angle_alpha   90.00
_cell.angle_beta   90.00
_cell.angle_gamma   90.00
#
_symmetry.space_group_name_H-M   'P 1'
#
loop_
_entity.id
_entity.type
_entity.pdbx_description
1 polymer ?
#
loop_
_entity_poly.entity_id
_entity_poly.type
_entity_poly.pdbx_seq_one_letter_code
_entity_poly.pdbx_strand_id
1 'polypeptide(L)'
;MQHLPIERMAELVDGDASPSEREHLTACVGCSQELEAYRRVTAMAGDARRRIAPPLTNWDTLSVRLRAEGLVTSGRSRSKVGRTWWREAGDGLRRAAVVVVFLGGGAVLGRMSAGMPITEAVAVGPGALLVGARSNAPGGGQGTPTLAASNPSGGFGTTADALRALEGAQRQYELAANWLASHDTSSSELAPAQYRTRLAALDRTAETMQQAMREAPSDPYINQYYLATLSAREQTLRRLGTTLPVGSRLGRF
;
A
#
# COMPACT_ATOMS: atom_id res chain seq x y z
N MET A 1 0.64 -45.85 19.16
CA MET A 1 0.47 -45.37 17.77
C MET A 1 1.28 -44.10 17.62
N GLN A 2 2.01 -43.93 16.52
CA GLN A 2 2.74 -42.69 16.28
C GLN A 2 1.75 -41.61 15.82
N HIS A 3 1.87 -40.41 16.36
CA HIS A 3 1.06 -39.25 15.97
C HIS A 3 1.48 -38.74 14.59
N LEU A 4 0.60 -38.00 13.93
CA LEU A 4 0.93 -37.29 12.69
C LEU A 4 1.99 -36.21 12.96
N PRO A 5 2.94 -36.00 12.04
CA PRO A 5 3.91 -34.92 12.16
C PRO A 5 3.20 -33.57 12.04
N ILE A 6 3.76 -32.56 12.70
CA ILE A 6 3.17 -31.22 12.81
C ILE A 6 3.00 -30.52 11.45
N GLU A 7 3.95 -30.75 10.55
CA GLU A 7 3.91 -30.25 9.18
C GLU A 7 2.70 -30.83 8.44
N ARG A 8 2.44 -32.13 8.61
CA ARG A 8 1.28 -32.76 7.99
C ARG A 8 -0.02 -32.28 8.59
N MET A 9 -0.07 -32.05 9.90
CA MET A 9 -1.25 -31.46 10.55
C MET A 9 -1.55 -30.05 10.00
N ALA A 10 -0.52 -29.24 9.74
CA ALA A 10 -0.68 -27.92 9.13
C ALA A 10 -1.19 -28.00 7.68
N GLU A 11 -0.69 -28.94 6.87
CA GLU A 11 -1.19 -29.16 5.50
C GLU A 11 -2.66 -29.60 5.46
N LEU A 12 -3.10 -30.39 6.45
CA LEU A 12 -4.49 -30.89 6.56
C LEU A 12 -5.51 -29.81 6.94
N VAL A 13 -5.05 -28.62 7.32
CA VAL A 13 -5.95 -27.49 7.62
C VAL A 13 -6.62 -26.99 6.35
N ASP A 14 -5.83 -26.82 5.29
CA ASP A 14 -6.27 -26.28 3.99
C ASP A 14 -6.38 -27.36 2.90
N GLY A 15 -5.85 -28.56 3.14
CA GLY A 15 -5.83 -29.68 2.21
C GLY A 15 -6.64 -30.89 2.65
N ASP A 16 -6.74 -31.88 1.76
CA ASP A 16 -7.51 -33.10 2.01
C ASP A 16 -6.70 -34.16 2.78
N ALA A 17 -7.39 -34.87 3.67
CA ALA A 17 -6.87 -36.04 4.36
C ALA A 17 -6.96 -37.29 3.50
N SER A 18 -5.85 -38.00 3.36
CA SER A 18 -5.83 -39.32 2.73
C SER A 18 -6.66 -40.33 3.55
N PRO A 19 -7.08 -41.46 2.96
CA PRO A 19 -7.92 -42.44 3.65
C PRO A 19 -7.36 -42.96 4.97
N SER A 20 -6.05 -43.24 5.02
CA SER A 20 -5.36 -43.70 6.23
C SER A 20 -5.28 -42.62 7.31
N GLU A 21 -5.12 -41.37 6.91
CA GLU A 21 -5.10 -40.24 7.85
C GLU A 21 -6.48 -39.99 8.45
N ARG A 22 -7.56 -40.16 7.67
CA ARG A 22 -8.92 -40.08 8.18
C ARG A 22 -9.19 -41.16 9.23
N GLU A 23 -8.78 -42.40 8.95
CA GLU A 23 -8.89 -43.50 9.90
C GLU A 23 -8.09 -43.20 11.19
N HIS A 24 -6.87 -42.69 11.05
CA HIS A 24 -6.08 -42.25 12.19
C HIS A 24 -6.75 -41.13 13.00
N LEU A 25 -7.28 -40.08 12.35
CA LEU A 25 -7.95 -38.96 13.01
C LEU A 25 -9.24 -39.40 13.73
N THR A 26 -9.92 -40.43 13.25
CA THR A 26 -11.07 -41.02 13.96
C THR A 26 -10.66 -41.84 15.19
N ALA A 27 -9.46 -42.42 15.19
CA ALA A 27 -8.97 -43.25 16.28
C ALA A 27 -8.13 -42.49 17.33
N CYS A 28 -7.46 -41.39 16.94
CA CYS A 28 -6.53 -40.65 17.78
C CYS A 28 -7.08 -39.28 18.19
N VAL A 29 -7.56 -39.18 19.44
CA VAL A 29 -8.11 -37.96 20.02
C VAL A 29 -7.11 -36.80 20.06
N GLY A 30 -5.82 -37.08 20.28
CA GLY A 30 -4.79 -36.04 20.30
C GLY A 30 -4.63 -35.35 18.94
N CYS A 31 -4.53 -36.14 17.86
CA CYS A 31 -4.39 -35.59 16.52
C CYS A 31 -5.66 -34.86 16.03
N SER A 32 -6.85 -35.34 16.42
CA SER A 32 -8.10 -34.65 16.05
C SER A 32 -8.28 -33.32 16.80
N GLN A 33 -7.97 -33.28 18.09
CA GLN A 33 -7.99 -32.04 18.88
C GLN A 33 -6.99 -31.02 18.37
N GLU A 34 -5.78 -31.48 18.00
CA GLU A 34 -4.75 -30.61 17.45
C GLU A 34 -5.20 -30.02 16.11
N LEU A 35 -5.68 -30.85 15.17
CA LEU A 35 -6.19 -30.39 13.88
C LEU A 35 -7.34 -29.37 14.04
N GLU A 36 -8.24 -29.58 15.00
CA GLU A 36 -9.27 -28.60 15.32
C GLU A 36 -8.69 -27.29 15.88
N ALA A 37 -7.65 -27.35 16.71
CA ALA A 37 -6.96 -26.17 17.22
C ALA A 37 -6.35 -25.34 16.07
N TYR A 38 -5.66 -26.00 15.13
CA TYR A 38 -5.14 -25.35 13.94
C TYR A 38 -6.25 -24.67 13.11
N ARG A 39 -7.37 -25.37 12.89
CA ARG A 39 -8.54 -24.83 12.17
C ARG A 39 -9.17 -23.63 12.88
N ARG A 40 -9.21 -23.62 14.21
CA ARG A 40 -9.70 -22.46 14.98
C ARG A 40 -8.79 -21.25 14.80
N VAL A 41 -7.47 -21.44 14.84
CA VAL A 41 -6.50 -20.36 14.64
C VAL A 41 -6.63 -19.75 13.24
N THR A 42 -6.74 -20.57 12.19
CA THR A 42 -6.91 -20.07 10.82
C THR A 42 -8.24 -19.35 10.62
N ALA A 43 -9.33 -19.84 11.23
CA ALA A 43 -10.61 -19.16 11.22
C ALA A 43 -10.55 -17.78 11.91
N MET A 44 -9.95 -17.69 13.10
CA MET A 44 -9.76 -16.43 13.82
C MET A 44 -8.90 -15.44 13.03
N ALA A 45 -7.83 -15.91 12.39
CA ALA A 45 -6.99 -15.08 11.53
C ALA A 45 -7.77 -14.56 10.31
N GLY A 46 -8.63 -15.39 9.72
CA GLY A 46 -9.54 -14.99 8.63
C GLY A 46 -10.54 -13.92 9.05
N ASP A 47 -11.14 -14.06 10.24
CA ASP A 47 -12.05 -13.08 10.81
C ASP A 47 -11.36 -11.75 11.15
N ALA A 48 -10.17 -11.81 11.77
CA ALA A 48 -9.37 -10.63 12.05
C ALA A 48 -9.04 -9.85 10.77
N ARG A 49 -8.65 -10.57 9.71
CA ARG A 49 -8.37 -9.97 8.39
C ARG A 49 -9.58 -9.23 7.82
N ARG A 50 -10.79 -9.78 7.97
CA ARG A 50 -12.04 -9.13 7.49
C ARG A 50 -12.38 -7.86 8.27
N ARG A 51 -12.02 -7.78 9.56
CA ARG A 51 -12.34 -6.64 10.42
C ARG A 51 -11.43 -5.43 10.21
N ILE A 52 -10.17 -5.63 9.81
CA ILE A 52 -9.15 -4.57 9.78
C ILE A 52 -9.36 -3.60 8.60
N ALA A 53 -9.84 -4.07 7.45
CA ALA A 53 -10.37 -3.28 6.32
C ALA A 53 -10.63 -4.27 5.16
N PRO A 54 -11.48 -3.93 4.16
CA PRO A 54 -11.47 -4.63 2.88
C PRO A 54 -10.03 -4.63 2.34
N PRO A 55 -9.51 -5.75 1.83
CA PRO A 55 -8.15 -5.80 1.30
C PRO A 55 -8.01 -4.74 0.21
N LEU A 56 -6.97 -3.89 0.33
CA LEU A 56 -6.69 -2.79 -0.61
C LEU A 56 -6.53 -3.29 -2.06
N THR A 57 -6.27 -4.59 -2.22
CA THR A 57 -6.20 -5.28 -3.50
C THR A 57 -6.77 -6.69 -3.38
N ASN A 58 -7.67 -7.07 -4.28
CA ASN A 58 -8.10 -8.47 -4.43
C ASN A 58 -7.13 -9.20 -5.37
N TRP A 59 -6.66 -10.39 -4.98
CA TRP A 59 -5.83 -11.24 -5.84
C TRP A 59 -6.50 -11.56 -7.18
N ASP A 60 -7.83 -11.70 -7.24
CA ASP A 60 -8.52 -11.94 -8.50
C ASP A 60 -8.30 -10.80 -9.50
N THR A 61 -8.39 -9.56 -9.05
CA THR A 61 -8.16 -8.38 -9.90
C THR A 61 -6.68 -8.18 -10.21
N LEU A 62 -5.80 -8.38 -9.23
CA LEU A 62 -4.35 -8.33 -9.39
C LEU A 62 -3.85 -9.40 -10.36
N SER A 63 -4.34 -10.63 -10.27
CA SER A 63 -3.86 -11.75 -11.07
C SER A 63 -4.22 -11.60 -12.55
N VAL A 64 -5.36 -11.00 -12.87
CA VAL A 64 -5.72 -10.66 -14.25
C VAL A 64 -4.73 -9.62 -14.81
N ARG A 65 -4.47 -8.56 -14.04
CA ARG A 65 -3.54 -7.50 -14.44
C ARG A 65 -2.11 -8.00 -14.57
N LEU A 66 -1.63 -8.80 -13.63
CA LEU A 66 -0.30 -9.40 -13.65
C LEU A 66 -0.11 -10.40 -14.81
N ARG A 67 -1.17 -11.11 -15.23
CA ARG A 67 -1.13 -11.95 -16.44
C ARG A 67 -1.11 -11.10 -17.71
N ALA A 68 -1.89 -10.02 -17.76
CA ALA A 68 -1.88 -9.06 -18.87
C ALA A 68 -0.52 -8.35 -19.01
N GLU A 69 0.15 -8.08 -17.89
CA GLU A 69 1.50 -7.51 -17.83
C GLU A 69 2.61 -8.55 -18.03
N GLY A 70 2.27 -9.84 -18.24
CA GLY A 70 3.23 -10.91 -18.51
C GLY A 70 4.09 -11.34 -17.32
N LEU A 71 3.77 -10.86 -16.11
CA LEU A 71 4.52 -11.12 -14.88
C LEU A 71 4.18 -12.47 -14.24
N VAL A 72 3.00 -13.03 -14.55
CA VAL A 72 2.60 -14.37 -14.11
C VAL A 72 2.55 -15.30 -15.31
N THR A 73 3.50 -16.23 -15.38
CA THR A 73 3.42 -17.32 -16.35
C THR A 73 2.26 -18.25 -15.94
N SER A 74 1.27 -18.42 -16.81
CA SER A 74 0.29 -19.49 -16.66
C SER A 74 1.03 -20.81 -16.85
N GLY A 75 1.34 -21.47 -15.75
CA GLY A 75 2.01 -22.77 -15.73
C GLY A 75 1.14 -23.85 -16.36
N ARG A 76 1.08 -23.90 -17.69
CA ARG A 76 0.53 -25.04 -18.43
C ARG A 76 1.29 -25.24 -19.74
N SER A 77 2.57 -25.57 -19.62
CA SER A 77 3.20 -26.62 -20.42
C SER A 77 4.61 -26.88 -19.89
N ARG A 78 4.75 -27.78 -18.92
CA ARG A 78 5.93 -28.66 -18.89
C ARG A 78 5.67 -29.71 -19.97
N SER A 79 5.71 -29.31 -21.24
CA SER A 79 5.89 -30.28 -22.31
C SER A 79 7.29 -30.84 -22.11
N LYS A 80 7.37 -32.16 -21.93
CA LYS A 80 8.59 -32.91 -22.16
C LYS A 80 8.98 -32.66 -23.61
N VAL A 81 9.75 -31.60 -23.86
CA VAL A 81 10.47 -31.46 -25.12
C VAL A 81 11.56 -32.50 -25.04
N GLY A 82 11.28 -33.62 -25.70
CA GLY A 82 12.23 -34.68 -25.91
C GLY A 82 13.52 -34.09 -26.46
N ARG A 83 14.63 -34.58 -25.90
CA ARG A 83 15.88 -34.73 -26.64
C ARG A 83 15.55 -35.23 -28.05
N THR A 84 16.26 -34.67 -29.03
CA THR A 84 16.40 -35.02 -30.47
C THR A 84 15.75 -34.02 -31.42
N TRP A 85 16.53 -33.55 -32.40
CA TRP A 85 16.29 -32.46 -33.37
C TRP A 85 16.36 -31.07 -32.72
N TRP A 86 17.39 -30.25 -32.82
CA TRP A 86 18.14 -29.82 -34.00
C TRP A 86 19.57 -29.45 -33.59
N ARG A 87 20.53 -30.30 -33.99
CA ARG A 87 21.88 -29.82 -34.33
C ARG A 87 21.79 -29.33 -35.78
N GLU A 88 22.46 -28.20 -36.04
CA GLU A 88 22.72 -27.61 -37.35
C GLU A 88 21.53 -26.94 -38.06
N ALA A 89 21.46 -25.61 -37.96
CA ALA A 89 21.60 -24.70 -39.10
C ALA A 89 21.27 -23.25 -38.69
N GLY A 90 22.16 -22.31 -39.03
CA GLY A 90 21.81 -20.90 -39.22
C GLY A 90 22.41 -19.91 -38.24
N ASP A 91 23.69 -19.61 -38.41
CA ASP A 91 24.27 -18.31 -38.06
C ASP A 91 23.44 -17.18 -38.68
N GLY A 92 23.18 -16.13 -37.89
CA GLY A 92 22.77 -14.84 -38.41
C GLY A 92 21.61 -14.18 -37.68
N LEU A 93 21.91 -13.03 -37.07
CA LEU A 93 20.98 -11.94 -36.78
C LEU A 93 20.18 -12.01 -35.46
N ARG A 94 20.81 -11.55 -34.37
CA ARG A 94 20.33 -10.47 -33.46
C ARG A 94 20.94 -10.61 -32.07
N ARG A 95 22.19 -10.18 -31.98
CA ARG A 95 22.68 -9.43 -30.81
C ARG A 95 22.50 -7.94 -31.14
N ALA A 96 22.08 -7.15 -30.13
CA ALA A 96 21.75 -5.72 -30.15
C ALA A 96 20.33 -5.39 -30.68
N ALA A 97 19.44 -4.64 -30.02
CA ALA A 97 19.55 -3.90 -28.77
C ALA A 97 18.14 -3.75 -28.13
N VAL A 98 18.02 -4.25 -26.91
CA VAL A 98 16.87 -4.14 -25.98
C VAL A 98 16.80 -2.75 -25.32
N VAL A 99 17.44 -1.72 -25.88
CA VAL A 99 17.60 -0.41 -25.21
C VAL A 99 16.56 0.63 -25.62
N VAL A 100 15.74 0.40 -26.66
CA VAL A 100 14.81 1.43 -27.15
C VAL A 100 13.41 1.35 -26.55
N VAL A 101 13.00 0.21 -25.98
CA VAL A 101 11.60 0.06 -25.51
C VAL A 101 11.38 0.62 -24.09
N PHE A 102 12.41 0.68 -23.24
CA PHE A 102 12.25 1.14 -21.85
C PHE A 102 12.36 2.66 -21.63
N LEU A 103 12.74 3.45 -22.66
CA LEU A 103 12.90 4.90 -22.52
C LEU A 103 11.72 5.73 -23.06
N GLY A 104 10.71 5.11 -23.70
CA GLY A 104 9.59 5.84 -24.32
C GLY A 104 8.22 5.73 -23.62
N GLY A 105 7.99 4.71 -22.79
CA GLY A 105 6.64 4.38 -22.33
C GLY A 105 6.14 5.10 -21.06
N GLY A 106 7.04 5.67 -20.25
CA GLY A 106 6.70 6.13 -18.91
C GLY A 106 6.04 7.51 -18.80
N ALA A 107 6.12 8.35 -19.83
CA ALA A 107 5.72 9.76 -19.73
C ALA A 107 4.27 10.06 -20.16
N VAL A 108 3.57 9.12 -20.80
CA VAL A 108 2.25 9.39 -21.42
C VAL A 108 1.08 8.97 -20.52
N LEU A 109 1.23 7.95 -19.67
CA LEU A 109 0.11 7.46 -18.84
C LEU A 109 -0.11 8.24 -17.53
N GLY A 110 0.83 9.08 -17.11
CA GLY A 110 0.72 9.88 -15.88
C GLY A 110 -0.08 11.18 -16.02
N ARG A 111 -0.50 11.58 -17.23
CA ARG A 111 -1.13 12.89 -17.48
C ARG A 111 -2.56 12.85 -18.03
N MET A 112 -3.18 11.68 -18.07
CA MET A 112 -4.61 11.57 -18.41
C MET A 112 -5.56 11.87 -17.23
N SER A 113 -5.04 12.11 -16.02
CA SER A 113 -5.85 12.50 -14.86
C SER A 113 -6.05 14.03 -14.69
N ALA A 114 -5.52 14.86 -15.60
CA ALA A 114 -5.53 16.33 -15.43
C ALA A 114 -6.15 17.16 -16.59
N GLY A 115 -6.84 16.54 -17.55
CA GLY A 115 -7.79 17.25 -18.44
C GLY A 115 -7.27 18.42 -19.29
N MET A 116 -6.11 18.32 -19.96
CA MET A 116 -5.67 19.31 -20.97
C MET A 116 -5.71 18.76 -22.42
N PRO A 117 -6.02 19.60 -23.44
CA PRO A 117 -6.10 19.18 -24.84
C PRO A 117 -4.72 18.94 -25.49
N ILE A 118 -4.68 17.96 -26.40
CA ILE A 118 -3.47 17.32 -26.96
C ILE A 118 -3.01 18.02 -28.25
N THR A 119 -2.67 19.31 -28.22
CA THR A 119 -2.15 20.00 -29.42
C THR A 119 -0.72 20.52 -29.31
N GLU A 120 -0.03 20.35 -28.17
CA GLU A 120 1.39 20.78 -28.03
C GLU A 120 2.38 19.66 -27.68
N ALA A 121 1.95 18.40 -27.65
CA ALA A 121 2.79 17.29 -27.17
C ALA A 121 3.62 16.58 -28.27
N VAL A 122 3.81 17.17 -29.45
CA VAL A 122 4.65 16.57 -30.51
C VAL A 122 5.70 17.56 -31.02
N ALA A 123 6.82 17.63 -30.29
CA ALA A 123 8.09 18.06 -30.85
C ALA A 123 9.26 17.49 -30.04
N VAL A 124 9.40 16.15 -30.02
CA VAL A 124 10.69 15.52 -29.69
C VAL A 124 10.94 14.40 -30.69
N GLY A 125 11.50 14.76 -31.85
CA GLY A 125 12.14 13.83 -32.77
C GLY A 125 13.58 13.54 -32.32
N PRO A 126 14.16 12.38 -32.68
CA PRO A 126 15.50 11.99 -32.25
C PRO A 126 16.54 12.75 -33.07
N GLY A 127 16.92 13.94 -32.59
CA GLY A 127 17.97 14.78 -33.22
C GLY A 127 18.61 15.79 -32.28
N ALA A 128 18.38 15.71 -30.96
CA ALA A 128 18.86 16.68 -29.98
C ALA A 128 20.06 16.20 -29.15
N LEU A 129 20.79 15.19 -29.63
CA LEU A 129 22.17 14.97 -29.23
C LEU A 129 23.03 15.55 -30.34
N LEU A 130 23.33 16.83 -30.23
CA LEU A 130 24.56 17.50 -30.66
C LEU A 130 24.33 19.01 -30.67
N VAL A 131 25.30 19.73 -30.11
CA VAL A 131 25.54 21.18 -30.25
C VAL A 131 24.69 22.09 -29.35
N GLY A 132 25.40 22.82 -28.49
CA GLY A 132 24.83 23.70 -27.49
C GLY A 132 24.26 25.00 -28.05
N ALA A 133 23.40 25.61 -27.24
CA ALA A 133 23.03 27.00 -27.38
C ALA A 133 23.03 27.63 -25.99
N ARG A 134 24.05 28.45 -25.78
CA ARG A 134 24.10 29.47 -24.73
C ARG A 134 23.07 30.53 -25.12
N SER A 135 22.15 30.86 -24.23
CA SER A 135 21.29 32.04 -24.40
C SER A 135 21.10 32.72 -23.06
N ASN A 136 21.97 33.71 -22.79
CA ASN A 136 21.62 34.83 -21.94
C ASN A 136 20.46 35.59 -22.60
N ALA A 137 19.39 35.87 -21.87
CA ALA A 137 18.70 37.16 -21.94
C ALA A 137 17.76 37.35 -20.72
N PRO A 138 17.59 38.59 -20.22
CA PRO A 138 17.01 38.90 -18.93
C PRO A 138 15.52 39.23 -19.01
N GLY A 139 14.78 39.04 -17.92
CA GLY A 139 13.41 39.53 -17.82
C GLY A 139 12.73 39.04 -16.56
N GLY A 140 12.53 39.95 -15.60
CA GLY A 140 11.89 39.68 -14.32
C GLY A 140 10.46 39.15 -14.47
N GLY A 141 10.18 38.09 -13.73
CA GLY A 141 8.84 37.57 -13.49
C GLY A 141 8.89 36.80 -12.18
N GLN A 142 8.16 37.30 -11.19
CA GLN A 142 8.14 36.81 -9.81
C GLN A 142 7.94 35.29 -9.77
N GLY A 143 8.96 34.59 -9.27
CA GLY A 143 8.91 33.15 -9.06
C GLY A 143 7.92 32.82 -7.94
N THR A 144 6.81 32.20 -8.28
CA THR A 144 6.17 31.24 -7.40
C THR A 144 7.19 30.13 -7.13
N PRO A 145 7.57 29.85 -5.87
CA PRO A 145 8.43 28.71 -5.60
C PRO A 145 7.59 27.45 -5.82
N THR A 146 7.64 26.91 -7.03
CA THR A 146 7.18 25.55 -7.31
C THR A 146 8.12 24.63 -6.54
N LEU A 147 7.72 24.25 -5.33
CA LEU A 147 8.38 23.19 -4.56
C LEU A 147 8.23 21.91 -5.37
N ALA A 148 9.18 21.64 -6.26
CA ALA A 148 9.33 20.35 -6.88
C ALA A 148 9.48 19.33 -5.74
N ALA A 149 8.50 18.45 -5.58
CA ALA A 149 8.65 17.28 -4.75
C ALA A 149 9.73 16.41 -5.40
N SER A 150 10.99 16.68 -5.06
CA SER A 150 12.13 15.85 -5.42
C SER A 150 12.04 14.57 -4.61
N ASN A 151 11.16 13.65 -5.02
CA ASN A 151 11.31 12.26 -4.62
C ASN A 151 12.66 11.81 -5.18
N PRO A 152 13.64 11.42 -4.34
CA PRO A 152 14.89 10.89 -4.84
C PRO A 152 14.55 9.59 -5.59
N SER A 153 14.57 9.67 -6.93
CA SER A 153 14.30 8.52 -7.81
C SER A 153 15.45 7.50 -7.82
N GLY A 154 16.55 7.80 -7.13
CA GLY A 154 17.58 6.85 -6.70
C GLY A 154 17.48 6.67 -5.19
N GLY A 155 17.59 5.43 -4.70
CA GLY A 155 17.50 5.11 -3.28
C GLY A 155 18.46 5.90 -2.40
N PHE A 156 18.26 5.85 -1.08
CA PHE A 156 19.07 6.59 -0.12
C PHE A 156 20.49 6.04 -0.02
N GLY A 157 21.49 6.91 -0.06
CA GLY A 157 22.90 6.54 0.11
C GLY A 157 23.26 6.18 1.56
N THR A 158 22.57 6.76 2.53
CA THR A 158 22.76 6.48 3.97
C THR A 158 21.45 6.55 4.76
N THR A 159 21.41 5.96 5.95
CA THR A 159 20.28 6.08 6.88
C THR A 159 20.01 7.54 7.28
N ALA A 160 21.06 8.35 7.44
CA ALA A 160 20.92 9.76 7.79
C ALA A 160 20.28 10.59 6.66
N ASP A 161 20.51 10.23 5.40
CA ASP A 161 19.82 10.84 4.25
C ASP A 161 18.34 10.44 4.22
N ALA A 162 18.02 9.17 4.52
CA ALA A 162 16.65 8.69 4.59
C ALA A 162 15.84 9.38 5.70
N LEU A 163 16.42 9.55 6.89
CA LEU A 163 15.78 10.26 8.00
C LEU A 163 15.53 11.74 7.66
N ARG A 164 16.51 12.44 7.05
CA ARG A 164 16.32 13.82 6.59
C ARG A 164 15.23 13.94 5.53
N ALA A 165 15.15 12.98 4.61
CA ALA A 165 14.09 12.94 3.60
C ALA A 165 12.71 12.71 4.24
N LEU A 166 12.62 11.82 5.23
CA LEU A 166 11.39 11.55 5.97
C LEU A 166 10.90 12.80 6.72
N GLU A 167 11.78 13.47 7.47
CA GLU A 167 11.44 14.71 8.17
C GLU A 167 11.01 15.83 7.21
N GLY A 168 11.67 15.95 6.05
CA GLY A 168 11.28 16.87 4.99
C GLY A 168 9.88 16.58 4.46
N ALA A 169 9.58 15.31 4.19
CA ALA A 169 8.28 14.86 3.71
C ALA A 169 7.17 15.09 4.75
N GLN A 170 7.44 14.86 6.04
CA GLN A 170 6.50 15.15 7.13
C GLN A 170 6.14 16.64 7.16
N ARG A 171 7.15 17.53 7.15
CA ARG A 171 6.91 18.98 7.10
C ARG A 171 6.13 19.38 5.85
N GLN A 172 6.44 18.81 4.70
CA GLN A 172 5.74 19.10 3.45
C GLN A 172 4.28 18.64 3.50
N TYR A 173 4.00 17.47 4.07
CA TYR A 173 2.66 16.97 4.30
C TYR A 173 1.87 17.90 5.23
N GLU A 174 2.46 18.33 6.35
CA GLU A 174 1.82 19.24 7.30
C GLU A 174 1.47 20.59 6.65
N LEU A 175 2.39 21.16 5.89
CA LEU A 175 2.15 22.41 5.15
C LEU A 175 1.03 22.24 4.12
N ALA A 176 1.05 21.16 3.35
CA ALA A 176 0.01 20.86 2.37
C ALA A 176 -1.36 20.67 3.06
N ALA A 177 -1.42 19.90 4.15
CA ALA A 177 -2.63 19.67 4.91
C ALA A 177 -3.22 20.97 5.46
N ASN A 178 -2.38 21.88 5.97
CA ASN A 178 -2.82 23.20 6.44
C ASN A 178 -3.32 24.09 5.31
N TRP A 179 -2.65 24.07 4.15
CA TRP A 179 -3.11 24.80 2.97
C TRP A 179 -4.46 24.28 2.49
N LEU A 180 -4.62 22.95 2.38
CA LEU A 180 -5.90 22.33 2.03
C LEU A 180 -7.00 22.72 3.02
N ALA A 181 -6.73 22.63 4.32
CA ALA A 181 -7.71 22.97 5.35
C ALA A 181 -8.13 24.45 5.35
N SER A 182 -7.29 25.36 4.85
CA SER A 182 -7.62 26.78 4.74
C SER A 182 -8.31 27.17 3.43
N HIS A 183 -8.14 26.37 2.37
CA HIS A 183 -8.68 26.66 1.04
C HIS A 183 -9.85 25.77 0.63
N ASP A 184 -10.13 24.70 1.39
CA ASP A 184 -11.32 23.88 1.21
C ASP A 184 -12.54 24.53 1.89
N THR A 185 -13.30 25.30 1.11
CA THR A 185 -14.56 25.90 1.55
C THR A 185 -15.76 24.95 1.41
N SER A 186 -15.60 23.84 0.69
CA SER A 186 -16.66 22.85 0.45
C SER A 186 -16.96 21.98 1.68
N SER A 187 -16.03 21.93 2.63
CA SER A 187 -16.14 21.15 3.86
C SER A 187 -16.95 21.84 4.96
N SER A 188 -17.38 23.10 4.81
CA SER A 188 -18.16 23.82 5.84
C SER A 188 -19.50 23.14 6.18
N GLU A 189 -20.21 22.60 5.18
CA GLU A 189 -21.51 21.92 5.40
C GLU A 189 -21.35 20.48 5.93
N LEU A 190 -20.29 19.80 5.51
CA LEU A 190 -19.96 18.43 5.93
C LEU A 190 -19.14 18.38 7.22
N ALA A 191 -18.65 19.53 7.71
CA ALA A 191 -17.71 19.60 8.84
C ALA A 191 -18.21 18.84 10.08
N PRO A 192 -19.47 18.99 10.53
CA PRO A 192 -19.94 18.28 11.71
C PRO A 192 -19.95 16.75 11.53
N ALA A 193 -20.27 16.26 10.32
CA ALA A 193 -20.24 14.83 10.02
C ALA A 193 -18.80 14.30 9.94
N GLN A 194 -17.89 15.04 9.31
CA GLN A 194 -16.47 14.68 9.24
C GLN A 194 -15.82 14.64 10.63
N TYR A 195 -16.14 15.59 11.51
CA TYR A 195 -15.66 15.59 12.89
C TYR A 195 -16.20 14.40 13.71
N ARG A 196 -17.47 14.01 13.52
CA ARG A 196 -18.02 12.80 14.17
C ARG A 196 -17.34 11.53 13.67
N THR A 197 -17.13 11.41 12.36
CA THR A 197 -16.38 10.27 11.78
C THR A 197 -14.96 10.21 12.31
N ARG A 198 -14.28 11.36 12.40
CA ARG A 198 -12.93 11.45 12.99
C ARG A 198 -12.93 11.06 14.47
N LEU A 199 -13.93 11.50 15.23
CA LEU A 199 -14.05 11.14 16.65
C LEU A 199 -14.22 9.63 16.83
N ALA A 200 -15.12 9.01 16.07
CA ALA A 200 -15.33 7.56 16.09
C ALA A 200 -14.05 6.77 15.70
N ALA A 201 -13.26 7.30 14.75
CA ALA A 201 -11.97 6.70 14.40
C ALA A 201 -10.95 6.84 15.55
N LEU A 202 -10.88 8.01 16.20
CA LEU A 202 -9.99 8.26 17.34
C LEU A 202 -10.35 7.40 18.55
N ASP A 203 -11.64 7.17 18.80
CA ASP A 203 -12.11 6.29 19.87
C ASP A 203 -11.66 4.83 19.62
N ARG A 204 -11.82 4.33 18.38
CA ARG A 204 -11.35 2.99 18.01
C ARG A 204 -9.83 2.84 18.13
N THR A 205 -9.06 3.87 17.79
CA THR A 205 -7.61 3.84 18.00
C THR A 205 -7.25 3.88 19.48
N ALA A 206 -7.97 4.66 20.30
CA ALA A 206 -7.74 4.68 21.74
C ALA A 206 -8.02 3.30 22.37
N GLU A 207 -9.10 2.62 21.98
CA GLU A 207 -9.40 1.25 22.41
C GLU A 207 -8.29 0.26 22.02
N THR A 208 -7.82 0.33 20.77
CA THR A 208 -6.71 -0.50 20.29
C THR A 208 -5.43 -0.25 21.10
N MET A 209 -5.12 1.02 21.38
CA MET A 209 -3.94 1.37 22.19
C MET A 209 -4.08 0.92 23.65
N GLN A 210 -5.28 0.96 24.23
CA GLN A 210 -5.54 0.39 25.55
C GLN A 210 -5.37 -1.12 25.60
N GLN A 211 -5.70 -1.83 24.52
CA GLN A 211 -5.38 -3.25 24.41
C GLN A 211 -3.87 -3.46 24.34
N ALA A 212 -3.16 -2.70 23.50
CA ALA A 212 -1.71 -2.77 23.39
C ALA A 212 -0.99 -2.47 24.73
N MET A 213 -1.49 -1.51 25.52
CA MET A 213 -0.97 -1.22 26.87
C MET A 213 -1.19 -2.36 27.86
N ARG A 214 -2.27 -3.15 27.71
CA ARG A 214 -2.49 -4.34 28.53
C ARG A 214 -1.51 -5.47 28.20
N GLU A 215 -1.13 -5.57 26.93
CA GLU A 215 -0.17 -6.57 26.44
C GLU A 215 1.29 -6.17 26.76
N ALA A 216 1.61 -4.87 26.71
CA ALA A 216 2.95 -4.34 26.96
C ALA A 216 2.92 -3.10 27.91
N PRO A 217 2.69 -3.30 29.22
CA PRO A 217 2.47 -2.20 30.17
C PRO A 217 3.70 -1.33 30.46
N SER A 218 4.89 -1.79 30.08
CA SER A 218 6.17 -1.10 30.33
C SER A 218 6.73 -0.41 29.08
N ASP A 219 6.01 -0.42 27.95
CA ASP A 219 6.45 0.28 26.74
C ASP A 219 6.14 1.79 26.81
N PRO A 220 7.17 2.66 26.85
CA PRO A 220 6.96 4.11 26.93
C PRO A 220 6.35 4.70 25.66
N TYR A 221 6.55 4.10 24.49
CA TYR A 221 6.05 4.62 23.21
C TYR A 221 4.55 4.40 23.07
N ILE A 222 4.04 3.23 23.48
CA ILE A 222 2.59 2.93 23.44
C ILE A 222 1.83 3.94 24.30
N ASN A 223 2.37 4.25 25.49
CA ASN A 223 1.79 5.28 26.36
C ASN A 223 1.80 6.67 25.69
N GLN A 224 2.90 7.05 25.03
CA GLN A 224 2.97 8.32 24.31
C GLN A 224 1.93 8.41 23.17
N TYR A 225 1.79 7.35 22.37
CA TYR A 225 0.79 7.31 21.29
C TYR A 225 -0.64 7.35 21.82
N TYR A 226 -0.91 6.69 22.96
CA TYR A 226 -2.21 6.75 23.61
C TYR A 226 -2.55 8.17 24.06
N LEU A 227 -1.63 8.86 24.74
CA LEU A 227 -1.82 10.25 25.17
C LEU A 227 -1.98 11.21 23.98
N ALA A 228 -1.21 11.02 22.91
CA ALA A 228 -1.35 11.79 21.68
C ALA A 228 -2.73 11.58 21.02
N THR A 229 -3.27 10.36 21.07
CA THR A 229 -4.61 10.05 20.56
C THR A 229 -5.70 10.75 21.39
N LEU A 230 -5.57 10.75 22.72
CA LEU A 230 -6.51 11.44 23.61
C LEU A 230 -6.50 12.96 23.40
N SER A 231 -5.31 13.57 23.24
CA SER A 231 -5.23 15.02 23.01
C SER A 231 -5.84 15.41 21.65
N ALA A 232 -5.64 14.59 20.61
CA ALA A 232 -6.28 14.77 19.31
C ALA A 232 -7.81 14.67 19.40
N ARG A 233 -8.33 13.76 20.23
CA ARG A 233 -9.77 13.62 20.51
C ARG A 233 -10.35 14.89 21.14
N GLU A 234 -9.72 15.39 22.20
CA GLU A 234 -10.16 16.61 22.89
C GLU A 234 -10.11 17.85 21.99
N GLN A 235 -9.09 17.97 21.13
CA GLN A 235 -9.03 19.05 20.15
C GLN A 235 -10.17 18.95 19.13
N THR A 236 -10.50 17.74 18.69
CA THR A 236 -11.61 17.49 17.76
C THR A 236 -12.95 17.84 18.38
N LEU A 237 -13.17 17.49 19.65
CA LEU A 237 -14.38 17.86 20.41
C LEU A 237 -14.52 19.39 20.57
N ARG A 238 -13.42 20.10 20.88
CA ARG A 238 -13.42 21.57 20.95
C ARG A 238 -13.80 22.20 19.63
N ARG A 239 -13.22 21.73 18.51
CA ARG A 239 -13.55 22.20 17.16
C ARG A 239 -15.01 21.94 16.81
N LEU A 240 -15.51 20.75 17.10
CA LEU A 240 -16.91 20.41 16.89
C LEU A 240 -17.84 21.35 17.68
N GLY A 241 -17.52 21.62 18.95
CA GLY A 241 -18.24 22.58 19.78
C GLY A 241 -18.26 24.00 19.22
N THR A 242 -17.18 24.46 18.58
CA THR A 242 -17.15 25.79 17.92
C THR A 242 -17.92 25.85 16.60
N THR A 243 -18.16 24.71 15.95
CA THR A 243 -18.88 24.64 14.66
C THR A 243 -20.39 24.38 14.80
N LEU A 244 -20.84 23.97 15.99
CA LEU A 244 -22.25 23.70 16.27
C LEU A 244 -22.99 25.00 16.65
N PRO A 245 -24.19 25.26 16.11
CA PRO A 245 -24.99 26.43 16.49
C PRO A 245 -25.43 26.35 17.96
N VAL A 246 -25.48 27.51 18.61
CA VAL A 246 -25.83 27.68 20.03
C VAL A 246 -27.16 26.97 20.32
N GLY A 247 -27.14 25.94 21.17
CA GLY A 247 -28.33 25.17 21.57
C GLY A 247 -28.31 23.68 21.23
N SER A 248 -27.34 23.21 20.43
CA SER A 248 -27.21 21.78 20.11
C SER A 248 -26.35 21.04 21.16
N ARG A 249 -26.97 20.15 21.95
CA ARG A 249 -26.27 19.30 22.92
C ARG A 249 -25.55 18.17 22.18
N LEU A 250 -24.24 18.05 22.39
CA LEU A 250 -23.47 16.88 21.99
C LEU A 250 -23.98 15.67 22.78
N GLY A 251 -24.69 14.76 22.12
CA GLY A 251 -25.02 13.46 22.67
C GLY A 251 -23.74 12.68 23.00
N ARG A 252 -23.82 11.80 24.01
CA ARG A 252 -22.71 10.94 24.44
C ARG A 252 -22.14 10.18 23.23
N PHE A 253 -20.83 10.29 23.05
CA PHE A 253 -19.99 9.41 22.22
C PHE A 253 -19.14 8.58 23.18
#